data_AF-A0A935Y8H8-F1
#
_entry.id   AF-A0A935Y8H8-F1
#
_cell.length_a   1.000
_cell.length_b   1.000
_cell.length_c   1.000
_cell.angle_alpha   90.00
_cell.angle_beta   90.00
_cell.angle_gamma   90.00
#
_symmetry.space_group_name_H-M   'P 1'
#
loop_
_entity.id
_entity.type
_entity.pdbx_description
1 polymer ?
#
loop_
_entity_poly.entity_id
_entity_poly.type
_entity_poly.pdbx_seq_one_letter_code
_entity_poly.pdbx_strand_id
1 'polypeptide(L)'
;MKNYLNDDGIIYFGFPPWYMPFGGHQQVCRSKILSKLPWFHILPKSIYRAILIRGGEYGASLQDYMDIHDCGISIERFERIAAKSSFRILKKITYFTNPIYVYKFGVKPRKWNSFFSGIPFLRNFYSTAVYYFLSK
;
A
#
# COMPACT_ATOMS: atom_id res chain seq x y z
N MET A 1 19.41 -2.79 -2.19
CA MET A 1 19.21 -3.47 -0.88
C MET A 1 20.02 -4.74 -0.74
N LYS A 2 19.95 -5.71 -1.68
CA LYS A 2 20.71 -6.98 -1.60
C LYS A 2 22.21 -6.81 -1.38
N ASN A 3 22.82 -5.81 -2.01
CA ASN A 3 24.27 -5.52 -1.88
C ASN A 3 24.64 -4.80 -0.57
N TYR A 4 23.67 -4.38 0.23
CA TYR A 4 23.86 -3.65 1.49
C TYR A 4 23.44 -4.50 2.70
N LEU A 5 23.04 -5.75 2.48
CA LEU A 5 22.58 -6.66 3.51
C LEU A 5 23.59 -7.79 3.68
N ASN A 6 24.00 -8.04 4.93
CA ASN A 6 24.76 -9.23 5.29
C ASN A 6 23.98 -10.50 4.92
N ASP A 7 24.67 -11.62 4.78
CA ASP A 7 24.03 -12.87 4.32
C ASP A 7 22.91 -13.35 5.26
N ASP A 8 23.05 -13.15 6.57
CA ASP A 8 22.02 -13.45 7.57
C ASP A 8 21.11 -12.25 7.90
N GLY A 9 21.19 -11.17 7.12
CA GLY A 9 20.43 -9.96 7.38
C GLY A 9 18.93 -10.16 7.11
N ILE A 10 18.11 -9.49 7.92
CA ILE A 10 16.65 -9.49 7.80
C ILE A 10 16.18 -8.06 7.50
N ILE A 11 15.31 -7.91 6.51
CA ILE A 11 14.66 -6.64 6.17
C ILE A 11 13.20 -6.70 6.56
N TYR A 12 12.74 -5.67 7.26
CA TYR A 12 11.34 -5.45 7.53
C TYR A 12 10.73 -4.50 6.48
N PHE A 13 9.60 -4.90 5.91
CA PHE A 13 8.76 -4.04 5.07
C PHE A 13 7.38 -3.91 5.68
N GLY A 14 6.87 -2.69 5.80
CA GLY A 14 5.49 -2.42 6.16
C GLY A 14 4.87 -1.44 5.19
N PHE A 15 3.81 -1.84 4.50
CA PHE A 15 3.15 -0.96 3.52
C PHE A 15 1.64 -1.21 3.43
N PRO A 16 0.85 -0.19 3.04
CA PRO A 16 -0.53 -0.36 2.64
C PRO A 16 -0.62 -1.03 1.25
N PRO A 17 -1.46 -2.06 1.04
CA PRO A 17 -1.67 -2.59 -0.29
C PRO A 17 -2.34 -1.57 -1.22
N TRP A 18 -1.95 -1.51 -2.50
CA TRP A 18 -2.49 -0.53 -3.46
C TRP A 18 -4.02 -0.44 -3.49
N TYR A 19 -4.71 -1.56 -3.43
CA TYR A 19 -6.18 -1.60 -3.52
C TYR A 19 -6.90 -1.21 -2.22
N MET A 20 -6.18 -0.86 -1.15
CA MET A 20 -6.84 -0.39 0.07
C MET A 20 -7.56 0.94 -0.19
N PRO A 21 -8.62 1.27 0.58
CA PRO A 21 -9.51 2.40 0.27
C PRO A 21 -8.79 3.73 0.06
N PHE A 22 -7.72 3.98 0.83
CA PHE A 22 -6.92 5.21 0.79
C PHE A 22 -5.45 4.96 0.38
N GLY A 23 -5.21 3.93 -0.45
CA GLY A 23 -3.86 3.55 -0.90
C GLY A 23 -3.19 4.60 -1.80
N GLY A 24 -3.96 5.49 -2.43
CA GLY A 24 -3.47 6.55 -3.30
C GLY A 24 -3.07 7.84 -2.58
N HIS A 25 -3.00 7.85 -1.25
CA HIS A 25 -2.70 9.03 -0.43
C HIS A 25 -3.68 10.20 -0.61
N GLN A 26 -4.88 9.96 -1.13
CA GLN A 26 -5.84 11.02 -1.44
C GLN A 26 -6.29 11.85 -0.22
N GLN A 27 -6.03 11.41 1.01
CA GLN A 27 -6.41 12.13 2.24
C GLN A 27 -5.83 13.54 2.33
N VAL A 28 -4.74 13.82 1.60
CA VAL A 28 -4.10 15.14 1.51
C VAL A 28 -4.53 15.94 0.27
N CYS A 29 -5.50 15.46 -0.51
CA CYS A 29 -6.05 16.21 -1.64
C CYS A 29 -6.67 17.53 -1.17
N ARG A 30 -6.49 18.58 -1.98
CA ARG A 30 -7.09 19.91 -1.77
C ARG A 30 -8.61 19.87 -1.80
N SER A 31 -9.20 19.07 -2.69
CA SER A 31 -10.65 18.88 -2.75
C SER A 31 -11.15 18.08 -1.55
N LYS A 32 -12.02 18.70 -0.73
CA LYS A 32 -12.65 18.06 0.44
C LYS A 32 -13.42 16.79 0.07
N ILE A 33 -13.99 16.74 -1.14
CA ILE A 33 -14.72 15.56 -1.64
C ILE A 33 -13.73 14.46 -2.00
N LEU A 34 -12.73 14.76 -2.84
CA LEU A 34 -11.74 13.75 -3.25
C LEU A 34 -10.93 13.22 -2.07
N SER A 35 -10.67 14.06 -1.06
CA SER A 35 -9.95 13.66 0.16
C SER A 35 -10.63 12.55 0.96
N LYS A 36 -11.94 12.36 0.75
CA LYS A 36 -12.76 11.36 1.44
C LYS A 36 -13.26 10.26 0.51
N LEU A 37 -13.06 10.39 -0.81
CA LEU A 37 -13.52 9.42 -1.79
C LEU A 37 -12.58 8.20 -1.80
N PRO A 38 -13.04 7.00 -1.43
CA PRO A 38 -12.19 5.82 -1.45
C PRO A 38 -12.01 5.30 -2.89
N TRP A 39 -10.92 4.58 -3.12
CA TRP A 39 -10.62 3.75 -4.31
C TRP A 39 -10.49 4.45 -5.68
N PHE A 40 -10.79 5.74 -5.84
CA PHE A 40 -10.70 6.38 -7.15
C PHE A 40 -9.27 6.42 -7.74
N HIS A 41 -8.25 6.22 -6.92
CA HIS A 41 -6.86 6.05 -7.36
C HIS A 41 -6.62 4.78 -8.18
N ILE A 42 -7.50 3.77 -8.11
CA ILE A 42 -7.39 2.53 -8.88
C ILE A 42 -7.79 2.74 -10.35
N LEU A 43 -8.47 3.84 -10.66
CA LEU A 43 -8.89 4.15 -12.02
C LEU A 43 -7.68 4.22 -12.98
N PRO A 44 -7.90 3.98 -14.29
CA PRO A 44 -6.87 4.17 -15.31
C PRO A 44 -6.17 5.53 -15.15
N LYS A 45 -4.84 5.54 -15.32
CA LYS A 45 -3.99 6.70 -14.98
C LYS A 45 -4.46 8.01 -15.60
N SER A 46 -4.92 7.99 -16.85
CA SER A 46 -5.46 9.18 -17.54
C SER A 46 -6.72 9.72 -16.87
N ILE A 47 -7.64 8.85 -16.47
CA ILE A 47 -8.88 9.20 -15.77
C ILE A 47 -8.55 9.73 -14.38
N TYR A 48 -7.70 9.02 -13.63
CA TYR A 48 -7.27 9.44 -12.30
C TYR A 48 -6.62 10.83 -12.33
N ARG A 49 -5.70 11.06 -13.28
CA ARG A 49 -5.06 12.37 -13.51
C ARG A 49 -6.08 13.47 -13.81
N ALA A 50 -7.06 13.21 -14.67
CA ALA A 50 -8.10 14.18 -15.01
C ALA A 50 -8.97 14.56 -13.79
N ILE A 51 -9.31 13.57 -12.96
CA ILE A 51 -10.06 13.79 -11.70
C ILE A 51 -9.25 14.67 -10.74
N LEU A 52 -7.96 14.37 -10.55
CA LEU A 52 -7.08 15.15 -9.66
C LEU A 52 -6.93 16.60 -10.13
N ILE A 53 -6.72 16.81 -11.43
CA ILE A 53 -6.65 18.16 -12.04
C ILE A 53 -7.95 18.92 -11.77
N ARG A 54 -9.11 18.30 -12.02
CA ARG A 54 -10.42 18.92 -11.74
C ARG A 54 -10.65 19.16 -10.25
N GLY A 55 -9.99 18.36 -9.40
CA GLY A 55 -9.93 18.51 -7.95
C GLY A 55 -8.98 19.60 -7.45
N GLY A 56 -8.25 20.28 -8.34
CA GLY A 56 -7.35 21.37 -8.00
C GLY A 56 -5.89 20.97 -7.76
N GLU A 57 -5.49 19.73 -8.10
CA GLU A 57 -4.11 19.25 -7.99
C GLU A 57 -3.29 19.57 -9.25
N TYR A 58 -2.12 20.19 -9.07
CA TYR A 58 -1.24 20.64 -10.15
C TYR A 58 0.24 20.61 -9.71
N GLY A 59 1.15 20.65 -10.68
CA GLY A 59 2.59 20.72 -10.41
C GLY A 59 3.10 19.51 -9.62
N ALA A 60 3.88 19.77 -8.57
CA ALA A 60 4.49 18.73 -7.74
C ALA A 60 3.46 17.78 -7.10
N SER A 61 2.34 18.30 -6.58
CA SER A 61 1.34 17.45 -5.92
C SER A 61 0.72 16.45 -6.89
N LEU A 62 0.43 16.89 -8.12
CA LEU A 62 -0.08 15.99 -9.16
C LEU A 62 0.96 14.92 -9.51
N GLN A 63 2.24 15.27 -9.59
CA GLN A 63 3.31 14.32 -9.88
C GLN A 63 3.45 13.28 -8.77
N ASP A 64 3.39 13.68 -7.51
CA ASP A 64 3.44 12.75 -6.37
C ASP A 64 2.33 11.69 -6.47
N TYR A 65 1.10 12.10 -6.82
CA TYR A 65 0.00 11.14 -7.03
C TYR A 65 0.23 10.21 -8.24
N MET A 66 0.87 10.70 -9.31
CA MET A 66 1.20 9.87 -10.46
C MET A 66 2.30 8.86 -10.14
N ASP A 67 3.30 9.26 -9.34
CA ASP A 67 4.39 8.37 -8.91
C ASP A 67 3.85 7.27 -7.98
N ILE A 68 2.94 7.62 -7.07
CA ILE A 68 2.21 6.66 -6.23
C ILE A 68 1.40 5.68 -7.08
N HIS A 69 0.72 6.18 -8.13
CA HIS A 69 -0.04 5.36 -9.08
C HIS A 69 0.85 4.39 -9.85
N ASP A 70 1.99 4.86 -10.36
CA ASP A 70 2.97 4.05 -11.09
C ASP A 70 3.61 2.98 -10.20
N CYS A 71 3.86 3.32 -8.93
CA CYS A 71 4.34 2.37 -7.93
C CYS A 71 3.33 1.24 -7.73
N GLY A 72 2.06 1.58 -7.44
CA GLY A 72 0.91 0.65 -7.47
C GLY A 72 1.20 -0.71 -6.83
N ILE A 73 1.88 -0.73 -5.68
CA ILE A 73 2.39 -1.96 -5.08
C ILE A 73 1.26 -2.76 -4.42
N SER A 74 0.91 -3.91 -5.00
CA SER A 74 0.03 -4.89 -4.36
C SER A 74 0.84 -5.92 -3.58
N ILE A 75 0.16 -6.69 -2.72
CA ILE A 75 0.76 -7.84 -2.04
C ILE A 75 1.41 -8.80 -3.06
N GLU A 76 0.69 -9.12 -4.14
CA GLU A 76 1.15 -10.07 -5.16
C GLU A 76 2.33 -9.52 -5.96
N ARG A 77 2.32 -8.21 -6.28
CA ARG A 77 3.44 -7.55 -6.96
C ARG A 77 4.68 -7.55 -6.07
N PHE A 78 4.52 -7.25 -4.78
CA PHE A 78 5.62 -7.29 -3.81
C PHE A 78 6.21 -8.68 -3.66
N GLU A 79 5.38 -9.71 -3.43
CA GLU A 79 5.85 -11.09 -3.26
C GLU A 79 6.59 -11.59 -4.52
N ARG A 80 6.10 -11.22 -5.72
CA ARG A 80 6.77 -11.52 -6.98
C ARG A 80 8.14 -10.84 -7.11
N ILE A 81 8.24 -9.57 -6.72
CA ILE A 81 9.51 -8.82 -6.72
C ILE A 81 10.50 -9.42 -5.71
N ALA A 82 10.03 -9.78 -4.52
CA ALA A 82 10.84 -10.42 -3.49
C ALA A 82 11.42 -11.75 -4.00
N ALA A 83 10.59 -12.62 -4.58
CA ALA A 83 11.02 -13.89 -5.16
C ALA A 83 12.03 -13.70 -6.31
N LYS A 84 11.77 -12.77 -7.24
CA LYS A 84 12.69 -12.45 -8.34
C LYS A 84 14.04 -11.89 -7.86
N SER A 85 14.05 -11.25 -6.70
CA SER A 85 15.27 -10.69 -6.09
C SER A 85 16.03 -11.72 -5.23
N SER A 86 15.57 -12.98 -5.22
CA SER A 86 16.07 -14.07 -4.38
C SER A 86 15.87 -13.87 -2.88
N PHE A 87 14.92 -13.03 -2.44
CA PHE A 87 14.59 -12.94 -1.02
C PHE A 87 13.62 -14.05 -0.62
N ARG A 88 13.81 -14.60 0.58
CA ARG A 88 12.86 -15.52 1.21
C ARG A 88 11.96 -14.76 2.19
N ILE A 89 10.66 -14.97 2.07
CA ILE A 89 9.69 -14.44 3.04
C ILE A 89 9.73 -15.31 4.30
N LEU A 90 10.23 -14.77 5.40
CA LEU A 90 10.27 -15.44 6.70
C LEU A 90 8.92 -15.35 7.41
N LYS A 91 8.29 -14.18 7.33
CA LYS A 91 7.01 -13.92 8.00
C LYS A 91 6.20 -12.88 7.24
N LYS A 92 4.90 -13.13 7.16
CA LYS A 92 3.89 -12.23 6.60
C LYS A 92 2.82 -12.00 7.65
N ILE A 93 2.43 -10.75 7.86
CA ILE A 93 1.34 -10.37 8.75
C ILE A 93 0.44 -9.39 8.01
N THR A 94 -0.82 -9.78 7.82
CA THR A 94 -1.82 -8.93 7.16
C THR A 94 -2.75 -8.32 8.21
N TYR A 95 -2.94 -7.01 8.15
CA TYR A 95 -3.76 -6.26 9.10
C TYR A 95 -5.07 -5.79 8.47
N PHE A 96 -6.17 -6.06 9.18
CA PHE A 96 -7.45 -5.41 8.93
C PHE A 96 -7.38 -3.94 9.33
N THR A 97 -6.88 -3.66 10.54
CA THR A 97 -6.62 -2.30 11.02
C THR A 97 -5.13 -2.10 11.27
N ASN A 98 -4.56 -1.13 10.57
CA ASN A 98 -3.13 -0.83 10.59
C ASN A 98 -2.70 -0.46 12.01
N PRO A 99 -1.62 -1.06 12.55
CA PRO A 99 -1.10 -0.74 13.87
C PRO A 99 -0.85 0.75 14.13
N ILE A 100 -0.48 1.52 13.10
CA ILE A 100 -0.25 2.96 13.24
C ILE A 100 -1.54 3.73 13.59
N TYR A 101 -2.72 3.17 13.33
CA TYR A 101 -4.00 3.82 13.61
C TYR A 101 -4.32 3.92 15.10
N VAL A 102 -3.63 3.15 15.94
CA VAL A 102 -3.70 3.34 17.40
C VAL A 102 -3.26 4.75 17.77
N TYR A 103 -2.10 5.16 17.25
CA TYR A 103 -1.51 6.46 17.55
C TYR A 103 -2.17 7.60 16.78
N LYS A 104 -2.72 7.34 15.58
CA LYS A 104 -3.37 8.36 14.75
C LYS A 104 -4.84 8.62 15.13
N PHE A 105 -5.57 7.56 15.49
CA PHE A 105 -7.04 7.59 15.57
C PHE A 105 -7.60 6.87 16.82
N GLY A 106 -6.75 6.32 17.69
CA GLY A 106 -7.20 5.53 18.85
C GLY A 106 -7.82 4.18 18.48
N VAL A 107 -7.65 3.71 17.25
CA VAL A 107 -8.26 2.46 16.76
C VAL A 107 -7.37 1.26 17.09
N LYS A 108 -7.93 0.25 17.77
CA LYS A 108 -7.20 -0.98 18.12
C LYS A 108 -6.72 -1.75 16.87
N PRO A 109 -5.50 -2.31 16.89
CA PRO A 109 -4.97 -3.06 15.76
C PRO A 109 -5.60 -4.45 15.69
N ARG A 110 -5.94 -4.90 14.49
CA ARG A 110 -6.56 -6.19 14.24
C ARG A 110 -5.89 -6.85 13.06
N LYS A 111 -5.43 -8.08 13.27
CA LYS A 111 -4.89 -8.94 12.23
C LYS A 111 -6.02 -9.69 11.54
N TRP A 112 -5.86 -9.96 10.26
CA TRP A 112 -6.71 -10.96 9.61
C TRP A 112 -6.35 -12.35 10.11
N ASN A 113 -7.35 -13.23 10.22
CA ASN A 113 -7.10 -14.65 10.36
C ASN A 113 -6.57 -15.22 9.03
N SER A 114 -5.99 -16.42 9.07
CA SER A 114 -5.37 -17.04 7.89
C SER A 114 -6.36 -17.21 6.72
N PHE A 115 -7.64 -17.49 7.01
CA PHE A 115 -8.68 -17.66 6.00
C PHE A 115 -8.91 -16.39 5.16
N PHE A 116 -9.20 -15.26 5.80
CA PHE A 116 -9.41 -14.00 5.09
C PHE A 116 -8.10 -13.48 4.48
N SER A 117 -6.95 -13.67 5.12
CA SER A 117 -5.68 -13.26 4.51
C SER A 117 -5.26 -14.11 3.28
N GLY A 118 -5.87 -15.28 3.12
CA GLY A 118 -5.51 -16.27 2.11
C GLY A 118 -6.02 -15.94 0.71
N ILE A 119 -7.12 -15.19 0.57
CA ILE A 119 -7.78 -14.94 -0.72
C ILE A 119 -6.95 -13.94 -1.54
N PRO A 120 -6.25 -14.38 -2.61
CA PRO A 120 -5.40 -13.50 -3.41
C PRO A 120 -6.20 -12.39 -4.06
N PHE A 121 -5.55 -11.26 -4.35
CA PHE A 121 -6.15 -10.06 -4.93
C PHE A 121 -7.19 -9.37 -4.02
N LEU A 122 -8.27 -10.04 -3.62
CA LEU A 122 -9.34 -9.47 -2.79
C LEU A 122 -8.83 -8.96 -1.45
N ARG A 123 -7.86 -9.64 -0.83
CA ARG A 123 -7.24 -9.18 0.42
C ARG A 123 -6.64 -7.79 0.38
N ASN A 124 -6.25 -7.30 -0.80
CA ASN A 124 -5.71 -5.95 -0.92
C ASN A 124 -6.78 -4.88 -0.62
N PHE A 125 -8.07 -5.17 -0.84
CA PHE A 125 -9.16 -4.20 -0.66
C PHE A 125 -9.57 -4.01 0.80
N TYR A 126 -9.50 -5.07 1.61
CA TYR A 126 -9.91 -5.05 3.00
C TYR A 126 -8.73 -5.10 3.98
N SER A 127 -7.49 -5.02 3.51
CA SER A 127 -6.31 -4.91 4.37
C SER A 127 -5.77 -3.49 4.35
N THR A 128 -5.48 -2.94 5.52
CA THR A 128 -4.96 -1.57 5.67
C THR A 128 -3.44 -1.52 5.86
N ALA A 129 -2.81 -2.67 6.11
CA ALA A 129 -1.36 -2.83 6.07
C ALA A 129 -0.98 -4.30 5.89
N VAL A 130 0.21 -4.52 5.32
CA VAL A 130 0.88 -5.81 5.31
C VAL A 130 2.33 -5.63 5.73
N TYR A 131 2.79 -6.48 6.64
CA TYR A 131 4.14 -6.50 7.17
C TYR A 131 4.86 -7.76 6.73
N TYR A 132 6.07 -7.62 6.22
CA TYR A 132 6.94 -8.70 5.79
C TYR A 132 8.29 -8.63 6.50
N PHE A 133 8.82 -9.81 6.81
CA PHE A 133 10.22 -10.02 7.17
C PHE A 133 10.85 -10.87 6.09
N LEU A 134 11.88 -10.34 5.42
CA LEU A 134 12.60 -11.00 4.33
C LEU A 134 14.03 -11.30 4.76
N SER A 135 14.55 -12.48 4.40
CA SER A 135 15.99 -12.78 4.42
C SER A 135 16.53 -12.87 3.01
N LYS A 136 17.84 -12.64 2.86
CA LYS A 136 18.57 -12.93 1.62
C LYS A 136 18.47 -14.41 1.24
#